data_AF-A0A7C7MHD3-F1
#
_entry.id   AF-A0A7C7MHD3-F1
#
_cell.length_a   1.000
_cell.length_b   1.000
_cell.length_c   1.000
_cell.angle_alpha   90.00
_cell.angle_beta   90.00
_cell.angle_gamma   90.00
#
_symmetry.space_group_name_H-M   'P 1'
#
loop_
_entity.id
_entity.type
_entity.pdbx_description
1 polymer ?
#
loop_
_entity_poly.entity_id
_entity_poly.type
_entity_poly.pdbx_seq_one_letter_code
_entity_poly.pdbx_strand_id
1 'polypeptide(L)'
;MQRGPVNQPSKSFEDHVLAREIEAAAVQMAQGAGDILAAHFGQKISIEYKDKEERDPVTEVDKACQEYLVGEISRLFPDHSILGEEESEESKKDTDATETPCGDFLWVLDPLDGTTNFLNGLPVYAVSIGVLHRGRLLAGALFIPWPKPGGGFVLHCRQGGGCFAGEEPVEVYKSDEPVNNRLAGLPGHFSYFTKYGKGLRGKSGEPRTTGSIAYELAMTACGVMQYAVFGAPRMWDMAAGALAVMEAGGTVMTRSPKEKGWHVMDNLVPTWQEKPPTLKELRRW
;
A
#
# COMPACT_ATOMS: atom_id res chain seq x y z
N MET A 1 -16.39 -13.10 50.84
CA MET A 1 -15.84 -13.38 49.49
C MET A 1 -15.61 -12.05 48.79
N GLN A 2 -14.41 -11.49 48.90
CA GLN A 2 -14.02 -10.34 48.10
C GLN A 2 -13.69 -10.85 46.70
N ARG A 3 -14.43 -10.38 45.69
CA ARG A 3 -14.09 -10.60 44.28
C ARG A 3 -12.76 -9.88 44.05
N GLY A 4 -11.71 -10.64 43.70
CA GLY A 4 -10.42 -10.08 43.32
C GLY A 4 -10.56 -9.14 42.12
N PRO A 5 -9.61 -8.21 41.94
CA PRO A 5 -9.66 -7.27 40.83
C PRO A 5 -9.70 -8.04 39.51
N VAL A 6 -10.67 -7.70 38.67
CA VAL A 6 -10.75 -8.17 37.29
C VAL A 6 -9.48 -7.68 36.60
N ASN A 7 -8.62 -8.61 36.17
CA ASN A 7 -7.40 -8.29 35.44
C ASN A 7 -7.80 -7.52 34.17
N GLN A 8 -7.45 -6.23 34.11
CA GLN A 8 -7.51 -5.49 32.86
C GLN A 8 -6.48 -6.11 31.89
N PRO A 9 -6.81 -6.27 30.60
CA PRO A 9 -5.84 -6.77 29.63
C PRO A 9 -4.61 -5.84 29.57
N SER A 10 -3.45 -6.40 29.22
CA SER A 10 -2.25 -5.58 29.01
C SER A 10 -2.42 -4.72 27.74
N LYS A 11 -1.84 -3.52 27.73
CA LYS A 11 -1.86 -2.61 26.56
C LYS A 11 -1.44 -3.31 25.25
N SER A 12 -0.45 -4.19 25.30
CA SER A 12 -0.01 -4.98 24.14
C SER A 12 -1.11 -5.92 23.60
N PHE A 13 -1.93 -6.50 24.48
CA PHE A 13 -3.03 -7.37 24.07
C PHE A 13 -4.15 -6.57 23.39
N GLU A 14 -4.49 -5.39 23.92
CA GLU A 14 -5.46 -4.49 23.31
C GLU A 14 -4.98 -3.99 21.94
N ASP A 15 -3.70 -3.61 21.82
CA ASP A 15 -3.09 -3.21 20.56
C ASP A 15 -3.17 -4.33 19.50
N HIS A 16 -2.97 -5.60 19.89
CA HIS A 16 -3.08 -6.76 18.99
C HIS A 16 -4.53 -7.06 18.56
N VAL A 17 -5.51 -6.91 19.45
CA VAL A 17 -6.92 -7.09 19.10
C VAL A 17 -7.36 -6.02 18.11
N LEU A 18 -7.02 -4.76 18.38
CA LEU A 18 -7.36 -3.65 17.50
C LEU A 18 -6.69 -3.78 16.12
N ALA A 19 -5.41 -4.18 16.08
CA ALA A 19 -4.72 -4.43 14.81
C ALA A 19 -5.42 -5.51 13.97
N ARG A 20 -5.92 -6.56 14.62
CA ARG A 20 -6.66 -7.65 13.95
C ARG A 20 -8.04 -7.21 13.44
N GLU A 21 -8.75 -6.39 14.21
CA GLU A 21 -10.05 -5.82 13.79
C GLU A 21 -9.88 -4.88 12.59
N ILE A 22 -8.86 -4.02 12.62
CA ILE A 22 -8.52 -3.12 11.52
C ILE A 22 -8.09 -3.90 10.28
N GLU A 23 -7.23 -4.93 10.42
CA GLU A 23 -6.86 -5.82 9.31
C GLU A 23 -8.09 -6.48 8.68
N ALA A 24 -8.98 -7.05 9.49
CA ALA A 24 -10.18 -7.73 9.00
C ALA A 24 -11.14 -6.77 8.25
N ALA A 25 -11.23 -5.51 8.70
CA ALA A 25 -11.98 -4.48 7.99
C ALA A 25 -11.30 -4.11 6.67
N ALA A 26 -9.97 -3.90 6.67
CA ALA A 26 -9.20 -3.59 5.48
C ALA A 26 -9.30 -4.70 4.41
N VAL A 27 -9.32 -5.97 4.81
CA VAL A 27 -9.53 -7.12 3.90
C VAL A 27 -10.87 -7.05 3.20
N GLN A 28 -11.95 -6.81 3.95
CA GLN A 28 -13.31 -6.70 3.38
C GLN A 28 -13.42 -5.52 2.42
N MET A 29 -12.85 -4.38 2.79
CA MET A 29 -12.82 -3.18 1.95
C MET A 29 -11.99 -3.40 0.68
N ALA A 30 -10.81 -4.03 0.77
CA ALA A 30 -9.98 -4.33 -0.39
C ALA A 30 -10.70 -5.29 -1.35
N GLN A 31 -11.39 -6.31 -0.84
CA GLN A 31 -12.19 -7.21 -1.67
C GLN A 31 -13.34 -6.47 -2.35
N GLY A 32 -14.11 -5.66 -1.62
CA GLY A 32 -15.23 -4.90 -2.17
C GLY A 32 -14.81 -3.91 -3.26
N ALA A 33 -13.71 -3.18 -3.06
CA ALA A 33 -13.13 -2.31 -4.08
C ALA A 33 -12.60 -3.13 -5.27
N GLY A 34 -11.96 -4.26 -5.03
CA GLY A 34 -11.52 -5.20 -6.06
C GLY A 34 -12.66 -5.74 -6.92
N ASP A 35 -13.81 -6.03 -6.32
CA ASP A 35 -15.02 -6.47 -7.02
C ASP A 35 -15.58 -5.35 -7.94
N ILE A 36 -15.54 -4.09 -7.48
CA ILE A 36 -15.91 -2.92 -8.30
C ILE A 36 -14.96 -2.83 -9.51
N LEU A 37 -13.65 -2.89 -9.29
CA LEU A 37 -12.66 -2.84 -10.38
C LEU A 37 -12.85 -4.00 -11.37
N ALA A 38 -12.99 -5.23 -10.86
CA ALA A 38 -13.15 -6.42 -11.68
C ALA A 38 -14.42 -6.38 -12.54
N ALA A 39 -15.51 -5.79 -12.02
CA ALA A 39 -16.75 -5.61 -12.77
C ALA A 39 -16.57 -4.67 -13.98
N HIS A 40 -15.69 -3.67 -13.89
CA HIS A 40 -15.45 -2.68 -14.95
C HIS A 40 -14.26 -3.01 -15.85
N PHE A 41 -13.36 -3.89 -15.42
CA PHE A 41 -12.15 -4.23 -16.17
C PHE A 41 -12.46 -4.75 -17.57
N GLY A 42 -11.83 -4.14 -18.59
CA GLY A 42 -12.05 -4.49 -20.00
C GLY A 42 -13.33 -3.92 -20.63
N GLN A 43 -14.12 -3.14 -19.89
CA GLN A 43 -15.26 -2.39 -20.44
C GLN A 43 -14.82 -1.03 -21.01
N LYS A 44 -15.73 -0.36 -21.73
CA LYS A 44 -15.52 1.04 -22.15
C LYS A 44 -15.81 1.94 -20.94
N ILE A 45 -14.80 2.65 -20.48
CA ILE A 45 -14.86 3.49 -19.28
C ILE A 45 -14.65 4.95 -19.68
N SER A 46 -15.35 5.86 -19.02
CA SER A 46 -15.08 7.30 -19.18
C SER A 46 -13.74 7.68 -18.53
N ILE A 47 -12.88 8.36 -19.29
CA ILE A 47 -11.56 8.80 -18.85
C ILE A 47 -11.58 10.31 -18.65
N GLU A 48 -11.18 10.74 -17.47
CA GLU A 48 -10.78 12.12 -17.18
C GLU A 48 -9.25 12.13 -16.93
N TYR A 49 -8.62 13.31 -17.01
CA TYR A 49 -7.19 13.45 -16.74
C TYR A 49 -6.96 14.50 -15.65
N LYS A 50 -6.12 14.19 -14.67
CA LYS A 50 -5.74 15.09 -13.57
C LYS A 50 -4.79 16.20 -14.04
N ASP A 51 -4.01 15.93 -15.08
CA ASP A 51 -3.07 16.88 -15.67
C ASP A 51 -3.43 17.27 -17.11
N LYS A 52 -2.98 18.46 -17.52
CA LYS A 52 -3.25 19.01 -18.86
C LYS A 52 -2.51 18.26 -19.98
N GLU A 53 -1.50 17.47 -19.62
CA GLU A 53 -0.71 16.68 -20.57
C GLU A 53 -1.26 15.25 -20.74
N GLU A 54 -2.40 14.93 -20.11
CA GLU A 54 -3.09 13.64 -20.22
C GLU A 54 -2.21 12.44 -19.83
N ARG A 55 -1.34 12.63 -18.83
CA ARG A 55 -0.43 11.59 -18.31
C ARG A 55 -0.98 10.88 -17.08
N ASP A 56 -1.89 11.53 -16.37
CA ASP A 56 -2.47 11.06 -15.12
C ASP A 56 -3.97 10.85 -15.29
N PRO A 57 -4.39 9.70 -15.87
CA PRO A 57 -5.80 9.39 -16.07
C PRO A 57 -6.48 9.06 -14.75
N VAL A 58 -7.71 9.50 -14.58
CA VAL A 58 -8.62 9.09 -13.51
C VAL A 58 -9.95 8.69 -14.12
N THR A 59 -10.51 7.57 -13.66
CA THR A 59 -11.76 7.05 -14.22
C THR A 59 -12.93 7.23 -13.26
N GLU A 60 -14.14 7.08 -13.77
CA GLU A 60 -15.34 6.95 -12.92
C GLU A 60 -15.24 5.76 -11.95
N VAL A 61 -14.43 4.74 -12.28
CA VAL A 61 -14.23 3.55 -11.46
C VAL A 61 -13.29 3.83 -10.28
N ASP A 62 -12.23 4.64 -10.49
CA ASP A 62 -11.37 5.13 -9.40
C ASP A 62 -12.21 5.89 -8.36
N LYS A 63 -13.09 6.79 -8.83
CA LYS A 63 -14.01 7.56 -7.98
C LYS A 63 -14.96 6.66 -7.21
N ALA A 64 -15.58 5.68 -7.88
CA ALA A 64 -16.50 4.73 -7.25
C ALA A 64 -15.81 3.89 -6.16
N CYS A 65 -14.57 3.44 -6.40
CA CYS A 65 -13.77 2.72 -5.41
C CYS A 65 -13.40 3.62 -4.22
N GLN A 66 -12.95 4.85 -4.49
CA GLN A 66 -12.63 5.83 -3.44
C GLN A 66 -13.85 6.13 -2.56
N GLU A 67 -15.02 6.40 -3.16
CA GLU A 67 -16.26 6.67 -2.44
C GLU A 67 -16.68 5.49 -1.55
N TYR A 68 -16.56 4.26 -2.08
CA TYR A 68 -16.83 3.05 -1.32
C TYR A 68 -15.89 2.91 -0.11
N LEU A 69 -14.58 3.05 -0.31
CA LEU A 69 -13.58 2.91 0.75
C LEU A 69 -13.75 3.99 1.83
N VAL A 70 -13.88 5.25 1.43
CA VAL A 70 -14.09 6.38 2.35
C VAL A 70 -15.40 6.21 3.12
N GLY A 71 -16.47 5.77 2.46
CA GLY A 71 -17.76 5.52 3.09
C GLY A 71 -17.69 4.43 4.16
N GLU A 72 -17.05 3.29 3.86
CA GLU A 72 -16.89 2.20 4.81
C GLU A 72 -16.01 2.56 6.00
N ILE A 73 -14.89 3.27 5.76
CA ILE A 73 -14.02 3.75 6.84
C ILE A 73 -14.75 4.76 7.72
N SER A 74 -15.42 5.75 7.14
CA SER A 74 -16.15 6.77 7.90
C SER A 74 -17.29 6.17 8.74
N ARG A 75 -17.89 5.07 8.26
CA ARG A 75 -18.95 4.34 8.96
C ARG A 75 -18.43 3.49 10.11
N LEU A 76 -17.31 2.77 9.93
CA LEU A 76 -16.77 1.83 10.91
C LEU A 76 -15.81 2.51 11.91
N PHE A 77 -15.10 3.54 11.46
CA PHE A 77 -14.02 4.21 12.18
C PHE A 77 -14.15 5.74 12.05
N PRO A 78 -15.25 6.35 12.57
CA PRO A 78 -15.54 7.77 12.38
C PRO A 78 -14.48 8.73 12.92
N ASP A 79 -13.67 8.29 13.88
CA ASP A 79 -12.59 9.09 14.49
C ASP A 79 -11.22 8.91 13.79
N HIS A 80 -11.14 8.06 12.74
CA HIS A 80 -9.89 7.82 12.03
C HIS A 80 -9.69 8.82 10.89
N SER A 81 -8.44 9.21 10.64
CA SER A 81 -8.08 10.04 9.50
C SER A 81 -7.95 9.20 8.22
N ILE A 82 -8.20 9.84 7.07
CA ILE A 82 -8.08 9.21 5.75
C ILE A 82 -7.17 10.07 4.87
N LEU A 83 -6.25 9.43 4.14
CA LEU A 83 -5.39 10.01 3.13
C LEU A 83 -5.47 9.14 1.86
N GLY A 84 -6.21 9.57 0.85
CA GLY A 84 -6.25 8.88 -0.45
C GLY A 84 -5.45 9.61 -1.52
N GLU A 85 -5.08 8.91 -2.59
CA GLU A 85 -4.58 9.54 -3.82
C GLU A 85 -5.58 10.61 -4.31
N GLU A 86 -6.84 10.20 -4.46
CA GLU A 86 -7.93 11.06 -4.90
C GLU A 86 -8.40 12.00 -3.80
N GLU A 87 -8.45 13.29 -4.12
CA GLU A 87 -9.09 14.30 -3.28
C GLU A 87 -10.60 14.25 -3.49
N SER A 88 -11.37 14.13 -2.39
CA SER A 88 -12.81 14.36 -2.45
C SER A 88 -13.10 15.80 -2.84
N GLU A 89 -14.23 16.04 -3.51
CA GLU A 89 -14.65 17.39 -3.90
C GLU A 89 -14.86 18.31 -2.67
N GLU A 90 -15.20 17.77 -1.50
CA GLU A 90 -15.17 18.51 -0.23
C GLU A 90 -13.74 18.92 0.17
N SER A 91 -12.76 18.02 0.07
CA SER A 91 -11.37 18.30 0.47
C SER A 91 -10.66 19.32 -0.44
N LYS A 92 -11.07 19.42 -1.71
CA LYS A 92 -10.58 20.47 -2.63
C LYS A 92 -11.12 21.87 -2.28
N LYS A 93 -12.31 21.95 -1.69
CA LYS A 93 -12.98 23.21 -1.34
C LYS A 93 -12.58 23.71 0.04
N ASP A 94 -12.22 22.80 0.93
CA ASP A 94 -11.82 23.11 2.29
C ASP A 94 -10.30 23.09 2.44
N THR A 95 -9.67 24.25 2.21
CA THR A 95 -8.23 24.40 2.42
C THR A 95 -7.81 24.16 3.87
N ASP A 96 -8.72 24.37 4.83
CA ASP A 96 -8.49 24.16 6.27
C ASP A 96 -8.47 22.65 6.60
N ALA A 97 -9.29 21.84 5.92
CA ALA A 97 -9.29 20.38 6.07
C ALA A 97 -7.89 19.77 5.83
N THR A 98 -7.10 20.34 4.92
CA THR A 98 -5.73 19.86 4.63
C THR A 98 -4.72 20.22 5.73
N GLU A 99 -4.95 21.30 6.48
CA GLU A 99 -4.12 21.72 7.62
C GLU A 99 -4.54 21.01 8.92
N THR A 100 -5.59 20.17 8.88
CA THR A 100 -6.04 19.39 10.03
C THR A 100 -4.95 18.42 10.50
N PRO A 101 -4.63 18.40 11.81
CA PRO A 101 -3.71 17.41 12.35
C PRO A 101 -4.24 15.99 12.18
N CYS A 102 -3.37 15.06 11.79
CA CYS A 102 -3.71 13.65 11.68
C CYS A 102 -4.10 13.06 13.04
N GLY A 103 -5.16 12.24 13.07
CA GLY A 103 -5.54 11.46 14.23
C GLY A 103 -4.52 10.38 14.59
N ASP A 104 -4.85 9.56 15.59
CA ASP A 104 -3.99 8.45 15.99
C ASP A 104 -3.93 7.37 14.90
N PHE A 105 -5.03 7.14 14.19
CA PHE A 105 -5.12 6.20 13.09
C PHE A 105 -5.28 6.92 11.76
N LEU A 106 -4.52 6.46 10.77
CA LEU A 106 -4.55 6.98 9.40
C LEU A 106 -4.74 5.83 8.42
N TRP A 107 -5.81 5.87 7.65
CA TRP A 107 -6.03 5.02 6.49
C TRP A 107 -5.41 5.69 5.27
N VAL A 108 -4.49 5.01 4.60
CA VAL A 108 -3.80 5.47 3.40
C VAL A 108 -4.28 4.64 2.22
N LEU A 109 -4.90 5.29 1.23
CA LEU A 109 -5.67 4.62 0.19
C LEU A 109 -5.14 4.93 -1.21
N ASP A 110 -4.95 3.88 -2.00
CA ASP A 110 -4.92 3.96 -3.45
C ASP A 110 -6.06 3.09 -3.99
N PRO A 111 -7.15 3.68 -4.52
CA PRO A 111 -8.30 2.92 -5.01
C PRO A 111 -7.97 2.13 -6.29
N LEU A 112 -6.96 2.53 -7.07
CA LEU A 112 -6.54 1.87 -8.30
C LEU A 112 -5.09 2.26 -8.66
N ASP A 113 -4.12 1.58 -8.06
CA ASP A 113 -2.72 1.73 -8.47
C ASP A 113 -2.53 0.99 -9.80
N GLY A 114 -1.99 1.70 -10.80
CA GLY A 114 -1.87 1.19 -12.17
C GLY A 114 -3.04 1.52 -13.09
N THR A 115 -3.69 2.69 -12.93
CA THR A 115 -4.81 3.16 -13.78
C THR A 115 -4.53 3.02 -15.28
N THR A 116 -3.30 3.31 -15.73
CA THR A 116 -2.93 3.14 -17.14
C THR A 116 -3.01 1.68 -17.59
N ASN A 117 -2.61 0.72 -16.75
CA ASN A 117 -2.72 -0.70 -17.06
C ASN A 117 -4.19 -1.12 -17.11
N PHE A 118 -4.98 -0.68 -16.14
CA PHE A 118 -6.41 -0.94 -16.05
C PHE A 118 -7.15 -0.49 -17.32
N LEU A 119 -6.90 0.75 -17.75
CA LEU A 119 -7.49 1.33 -18.97
C LEU A 119 -7.10 0.61 -20.25
N ASN A 120 -5.90 0.04 -20.30
CA ASN A 120 -5.40 -0.71 -21.44
C ASN A 120 -5.71 -2.21 -21.37
N GLY A 121 -6.49 -2.66 -20.39
CA GLY A 121 -6.87 -4.07 -20.24
C GLY A 121 -5.71 -4.98 -19.83
N LEU A 122 -4.65 -4.44 -19.22
CA LEU A 122 -3.56 -5.21 -18.64
C LEU A 122 -3.89 -5.48 -17.15
N PRO A 123 -4.07 -6.75 -16.72
CA PRO A 123 -4.48 -7.08 -15.35
C PRO A 123 -3.31 -7.01 -14.36
N VAL A 124 -2.64 -5.86 -14.34
CA VAL A 124 -1.50 -5.55 -13.47
C VAL A 124 -1.80 -4.21 -12.82
N TYR A 125 -2.67 -4.25 -11.82
CA TYR A 125 -3.13 -3.11 -11.04
C TYR A 125 -3.46 -3.61 -9.63
N ALA A 126 -3.71 -2.71 -8.68
CA ALA A 126 -4.09 -3.10 -7.33
C ALA A 126 -5.02 -2.08 -6.67
N VAL A 127 -5.79 -2.54 -5.68
CA VAL A 127 -6.29 -1.65 -4.61
C VAL A 127 -5.27 -1.71 -3.49
N SER A 128 -4.87 -0.57 -2.91
CA SER A 128 -3.94 -0.49 -1.78
C SER A 128 -4.62 0.17 -0.58
N ILE A 129 -4.64 -0.52 0.56
CA ILE A 129 -5.16 0.01 1.83
C ILE A 129 -4.08 -0.21 2.90
N GLY A 130 -3.38 0.85 3.28
CA GLY A 130 -2.45 0.86 4.41
C GLY A 130 -3.08 1.52 5.63
N VAL A 131 -2.76 1.05 6.83
CA VAL A 131 -3.20 1.70 8.08
C VAL A 131 -2.00 1.97 8.96
N LEU A 132 -1.87 3.22 9.40
CA LEU A 132 -0.85 3.64 10.34
C LEU A 132 -1.48 3.96 11.70
N HIS A 133 -0.78 3.62 12.77
CA HIS A 133 -1.06 4.10 14.13
C HIS A 133 0.11 4.95 14.62
N ARG A 134 -0.12 6.25 14.80
CA ARG A 134 0.88 7.26 15.19
C ARG A 134 2.18 7.18 14.38
N GLY A 135 2.03 7.00 13.07
CA GLY A 135 3.13 6.92 12.10
C GLY A 135 3.74 5.53 11.90
N ARG A 136 3.35 4.54 12.71
CA ARG A 136 3.79 3.14 12.57
C ARG A 136 2.83 2.38 11.67
N LEU A 137 3.35 1.60 10.74
CA LEU A 137 2.54 0.68 9.94
C LEU A 137 1.89 -0.36 10.86
N LEU A 138 0.56 -0.45 10.81
CA LEU A 138 -0.24 -1.30 11.67
C LEU A 138 -0.88 -2.47 10.92
N ALA A 139 -1.53 -2.18 9.79
CA ALA A 139 -2.23 -3.16 8.96
C ALA A 139 -2.15 -2.78 7.49
N GLY A 140 -2.31 -3.75 6.60
CA GLY A 140 -2.30 -3.54 5.17
C GLY A 140 -3.15 -4.60 4.45
N ALA A 141 -3.89 -4.18 3.44
CA ALA A 141 -4.62 -5.06 2.52
C ALA A 141 -4.45 -4.57 1.08
N LEU A 142 -4.16 -5.49 0.16
CA LEU A 142 -4.03 -5.22 -1.25
C LEU A 142 -4.88 -6.20 -2.05
N PHE A 143 -5.80 -5.71 -2.87
CA PHE A 143 -6.46 -6.56 -3.85
C PHE A 143 -5.58 -6.68 -5.09
N ILE A 144 -5.32 -7.92 -5.51
CA ILE A 144 -4.48 -8.24 -6.66
C ILE A 144 -5.30 -9.06 -7.67
N PRO A 145 -5.48 -8.58 -8.91
CA PRO A 145 -6.06 -9.36 -9.99
C PRO A 145 -5.23 -10.61 -10.24
N TRP A 146 -5.91 -11.74 -10.39
CA TRP A 146 -5.25 -13.01 -10.61
C TRP A 146 -6.14 -13.92 -11.45
N PRO A 147 -5.58 -14.75 -12.34
CA PRO A 147 -6.33 -15.72 -13.14
C PRO A 147 -6.81 -16.90 -12.27
N LYS A 148 -7.66 -16.62 -11.28
CA LYS A 148 -8.39 -17.59 -10.45
C LYS A 148 -9.89 -17.32 -10.59
N PRO A 149 -10.76 -18.33 -10.38
CA PRO A 149 -12.18 -18.10 -10.20
C PRO A 149 -12.39 -17.07 -9.08
N GLY A 150 -13.09 -15.96 -9.38
CA GLY A 150 -13.30 -14.86 -8.43
C GLY A 150 -12.52 -13.56 -8.71
N GLY A 151 -11.74 -13.48 -9.80
CA GLY A 151 -11.20 -12.20 -10.31
C GLY A 151 -9.93 -11.68 -9.62
N GLY A 152 -9.53 -12.26 -8.49
CA GLY A 152 -8.30 -11.87 -7.78
C GLY A 152 -8.14 -12.56 -6.43
N PHE A 153 -7.24 -12.02 -5.61
CA PHE A 153 -7.10 -12.35 -4.20
C PHE A 153 -6.73 -11.09 -3.40
N VAL A 154 -6.97 -11.12 -2.10
CA VAL A 154 -6.48 -10.08 -1.18
C VAL A 154 -5.21 -10.57 -0.48
N LEU A 155 -4.12 -9.84 -0.65
CA LEU A 155 -2.94 -9.95 0.19
C LEU A 155 -3.14 -9.08 1.43
N HIS A 156 -2.96 -9.61 2.62
CA HIS A 156 -3.14 -8.85 3.86
C HIS A 156 -2.09 -9.17 4.91
N CYS A 157 -1.90 -8.20 5.82
CA CYS A 157 -0.92 -8.28 6.89
C CYS A 157 -1.28 -7.33 8.03
N ARG A 158 -0.68 -7.59 9.19
CA ARG A 158 -0.67 -6.66 10.33
C ARG A 158 0.66 -6.77 11.05
N GLN A 159 1.01 -5.73 11.79
CA GLN A 159 2.25 -5.67 12.56
C GLN A 159 2.42 -6.87 13.49
N GLY A 160 3.50 -7.62 13.30
CA GLY A 160 3.84 -8.84 14.05
C GLY A 160 2.89 -10.01 13.81
N GLY A 161 2.06 -9.92 12.78
CA GLY A 161 0.98 -10.86 12.49
C GLY A 161 1.23 -11.78 11.30
N GLY A 162 2.28 -11.52 10.52
CA GLY A 162 2.55 -12.20 9.25
C GLY A 162 1.79 -11.61 8.07
N CYS A 163 2.04 -12.17 6.90
CA CYS A 163 1.45 -11.77 5.62
C CYS A 163 0.80 -12.98 4.94
N PHE A 164 -0.39 -12.79 4.36
CA PHE A 164 -1.22 -13.87 3.82
C PHE A 164 -1.87 -13.46 2.50
N ALA A 165 -1.98 -14.40 1.57
CA ALA A 165 -2.78 -14.27 0.35
C ALA A 165 -4.06 -15.10 0.50
N GLY A 166 -5.17 -14.43 0.84
CA GLY A 166 -6.34 -15.12 1.40
C GLY A 166 -5.96 -15.81 2.71
N GLU A 167 -6.15 -17.11 2.81
CA GLU A 167 -5.80 -17.87 4.02
C GLU A 167 -4.35 -18.39 4.02
N GLU A 168 -3.65 -18.31 2.89
CA GLU A 168 -2.33 -18.92 2.72
C GLU A 168 -1.22 -17.96 3.16
N PRO A 169 -0.33 -18.34 4.09
CA PRO A 169 0.80 -17.50 4.46
C PRO A 169 1.76 -17.34 3.28
N VAL A 170 2.34 -16.15 3.14
CA VAL A 170 3.33 -15.85 2.12
C VAL A 170 4.67 -15.47 2.74
N GLU A 171 5.74 -15.71 1.98
CA GLU A 171 7.08 -15.30 2.33
C GLU A 171 7.81 -14.72 1.12
N VAL A 172 8.67 -13.73 1.37
CA VAL A 172 9.56 -13.20 0.34
C VAL A 172 10.51 -14.29 -0.15
N TYR A 173 11.04 -14.11 -1.36
CA TYR A 173 12.09 -14.99 -1.87
C TYR A 173 13.38 -14.82 -1.06
N LYS A 174 13.85 -15.90 -0.41
CA LYS A 174 15.05 -15.89 0.43
C LYS A 174 16.30 -16.21 -0.39
N SER A 175 17.24 -15.27 -0.41
CA SER A 175 18.57 -15.45 -0.99
C SER A 175 19.54 -14.44 -0.38
N ASP A 176 20.80 -14.83 -0.19
CA ASP A 176 21.86 -13.93 0.30
C ASP A 176 22.24 -12.86 -0.74
N GLU A 177 22.09 -13.19 -2.03
CA GLU A 177 22.36 -12.30 -3.15
C GLU A 177 21.26 -12.44 -4.22
N PRO A 178 20.98 -11.39 -5.01
CA PRO A 178 20.11 -11.51 -6.16
C PRO A 178 20.60 -12.54 -7.19
N VAL A 179 19.66 -13.16 -7.89
CA VAL A 179 19.93 -14.20 -8.88
C VAL A 179 19.26 -13.88 -10.23
N ASN A 180 19.83 -14.40 -11.32
CA ASN A 180 19.39 -14.05 -12.68
C ASN A 180 18.04 -14.62 -13.09
N ASN A 181 17.70 -15.83 -12.64
CA ASN A 181 16.47 -16.52 -13.06
C ASN A 181 15.25 -16.13 -12.22
N ARG A 182 15.15 -14.86 -11.84
CA ARG A 182 14.11 -14.31 -10.96
C ARG A 182 13.70 -12.93 -11.42
N LEU A 183 12.43 -12.60 -11.22
CA LEU A 183 11.87 -11.30 -11.61
C LEU A 183 12.29 -10.21 -10.63
N ALA A 184 12.65 -9.04 -11.15
CA ALA A 184 12.93 -7.84 -10.37
C ALA A 184 12.08 -6.67 -10.88
N GLY A 185 11.31 -6.04 -9.98
CA GLY A 185 10.59 -4.80 -10.24
C GLY A 185 11.59 -3.65 -10.37
N LEU A 186 11.75 -3.09 -11.56
CA LEU A 186 12.73 -2.07 -11.85
C LEU A 186 12.09 -0.96 -12.69
N PRO A 187 12.30 0.33 -12.35
CA PRO A 187 11.79 1.43 -13.16
C PRO A 187 12.40 1.38 -14.56
N GLY A 188 11.63 1.73 -15.59
CA GLY A 188 12.07 1.55 -16.99
C GLY A 188 13.41 2.21 -17.33
N HIS A 189 13.69 3.38 -16.74
CA HIS A 189 14.96 4.09 -16.91
C HIS A 189 16.10 3.59 -15.99
N PHE A 190 15.78 2.80 -14.97
CA PHE A 190 16.74 2.37 -13.95
C PHE A 190 17.82 1.44 -14.53
N SER A 191 17.46 0.58 -15.47
CA SER A 191 18.41 -0.32 -16.16
C SER A 191 19.43 0.44 -17.03
N TYR A 192 19.07 1.63 -17.52
CA TYR A 192 19.91 2.43 -18.42
C TYR A 192 20.88 3.36 -17.67
N PHE A 193 20.46 3.92 -16.53
CA PHE A 193 21.22 4.96 -15.82
C PHE A 193 21.86 4.50 -14.52
N THR A 194 21.45 3.35 -13.97
CA THR A 194 22.01 2.85 -12.71
C THR A 194 23.27 2.04 -12.96
N LYS A 195 24.40 2.55 -12.47
CA LYS A 195 25.62 1.75 -12.36
C LYS A 195 25.47 0.77 -11.20
N TYR A 196 25.16 -0.49 -11.53
CA TYR A 196 25.19 -1.57 -10.54
C TYR A 196 26.58 -1.67 -9.91
N GLY A 197 26.62 -1.73 -8.57
CA GLY A 197 27.82 -2.08 -7.84
C GLY A 197 28.31 -3.48 -8.23
N LYS A 198 29.57 -3.81 -7.94
CA LYS A 198 30.18 -5.10 -8.33
C LYS A 198 29.35 -6.33 -7.93
N GLY A 199 28.62 -6.27 -6.81
CA GLY A 199 27.78 -7.38 -6.34
C GLY A 199 26.51 -7.65 -7.15
N LEU A 200 25.95 -6.65 -7.85
CA LEU A 200 24.73 -6.79 -8.65
C LEU A 200 24.99 -7.01 -10.15
N ARG A 201 26.24 -6.84 -10.59
CA ARG A 201 26.61 -6.90 -12.00
C ARG A 201 26.39 -8.31 -12.55
N GLY A 202 25.40 -8.44 -13.45
CA GLY A 202 25.05 -9.73 -14.05
C GLY A 202 24.36 -10.69 -13.07
N LYS A 203 23.73 -10.16 -12.01
CA LYS A 203 22.96 -10.90 -11.00
C LYS A 203 21.60 -10.25 -10.66
N SER A 204 21.22 -9.16 -11.32
CA SER A 204 20.05 -8.33 -10.98
C SER A 204 18.69 -8.97 -11.26
N GLY A 205 18.64 -10.19 -11.79
CA GLY A 205 17.40 -10.79 -12.26
C GLY A 205 16.90 -10.20 -13.58
N GLU A 206 15.73 -10.68 -13.99
CA GLU A 206 15.02 -10.19 -15.15
C GLU A 206 14.15 -8.97 -14.80
N PRO A 207 14.37 -7.81 -15.42
CA PRO A 207 13.62 -6.61 -15.13
C PRO A 207 12.16 -6.75 -15.58
N ARG A 208 11.24 -6.24 -14.76
CA ARG A 208 9.87 -5.91 -15.13
C ARG A 208 9.61 -4.48 -14.68
N THR A 209 8.98 -3.68 -15.54
CA THR A 209 8.37 -2.40 -15.16
C THR A 209 6.89 -2.62 -15.35
N THR A 210 6.15 -2.79 -14.27
CA THR A 210 4.74 -3.19 -14.40
C THR A 210 3.83 -1.99 -14.56
N GLY A 211 4.20 -0.83 -14.02
CA GLY A 211 3.33 0.36 -13.98
C GLY A 211 2.38 0.40 -12.78
N SER A 212 2.59 -0.46 -11.77
CA SER A 212 1.86 -0.45 -10.49
C SER A 212 2.82 -0.81 -9.35
N ILE A 213 3.08 0.14 -8.46
CA ILE A 213 4.01 -0.01 -7.33
C ILE A 213 3.44 -0.99 -6.29
N ALA A 214 2.15 -0.85 -5.97
CA ALA A 214 1.46 -1.70 -5.01
C ALA A 214 1.42 -3.17 -5.50
N TYR A 215 1.23 -3.40 -6.80
CA TYR A 215 1.34 -4.75 -7.39
C TYR A 215 2.77 -5.29 -7.30
N GLU A 216 3.80 -4.50 -7.62
CA GLU A 216 5.20 -4.94 -7.50
C GLU A 216 5.59 -5.28 -6.05
N LEU A 217 5.11 -4.51 -5.08
CA LEU A 217 5.30 -4.79 -3.65
C LEU A 217 4.56 -6.07 -3.24
N ALA A 218 3.31 -6.26 -3.66
CA ALA A 218 2.56 -7.49 -3.38
C ALA A 218 3.25 -8.72 -3.98
N MET A 219 3.72 -8.64 -5.23
CA MET A 219 4.48 -9.72 -5.86
C MET A 219 5.83 -9.97 -5.18
N THR A 220 6.45 -8.94 -4.59
CA THR A 220 7.67 -9.11 -3.78
C THR A 220 7.36 -9.82 -2.47
N ALA A 221 6.30 -9.43 -1.76
CA ALA A 221 5.84 -10.07 -0.53
C ALA A 221 5.46 -11.54 -0.75
N CYS A 222 4.83 -11.86 -1.89
CA CYS A 222 4.52 -13.24 -2.31
C CYS A 222 5.73 -14.05 -2.78
N GLY A 223 6.94 -13.46 -2.81
CA GLY A 223 8.12 -14.11 -3.34
C GLY A 223 8.01 -14.46 -4.83
N VAL A 224 7.19 -13.74 -5.61
CA VAL A 224 7.14 -13.84 -7.08
C VAL A 224 8.28 -13.02 -7.68
N MET A 225 8.45 -11.78 -7.20
CA MET A 225 9.62 -10.95 -7.44
C MET A 225 10.64 -11.12 -6.32
N GLN A 226 11.94 -11.07 -6.64
CA GLN A 226 13.00 -11.14 -5.62
C GLN A 226 13.22 -9.79 -4.92
N TYR A 227 12.97 -8.68 -5.62
CA TYR A 227 12.96 -7.33 -5.08
C TYR A 227 12.24 -6.40 -6.06
N ALA A 228 11.85 -5.22 -5.57
CA ALA A 228 11.39 -4.11 -6.38
C ALA A 228 12.09 -2.80 -5.96
N VAL A 229 12.27 -1.88 -6.90
CA VAL A 229 12.89 -0.56 -6.67
C VAL A 229 12.00 0.51 -7.26
N PHE A 230 11.77 1.60 -6.52
CA PHE A 230 10.90 2.68 -6.96
C PHE A 230 11.61 4.03 -6.86
N GLY A 231 11.23 4.96 -7.73
CA GLY A 231 11.70 6.34 -7.71
C GLY A 231 10.58 7.26 -7.24
N ALA A 232 10.77 7.93 -6.10
CA ALA A 232 9.82 8.89 -5.54
C ALA A 232 8.34 8.41 -5.51
N PRO A 233 8.06 7.22 -4.95
CA PRO A 233 6.69 6.75 -4.79
C PRO A 233 5.91 7.62 -3.80
N ARG A 234 4.59 7.60 -3.87
CA ARG A 234 3.69 8.22 -2.89
C ARG A 234 3.41 7.28 -1.72
N MET A 235 2.87 7.85 -0.65
CA MET A 235 2.58 7.09 0.57
C MET A 235 1.53 6.00 0.30
N TRP A 236 0.51 6.29 -0.51
CA TRP A 236 -0.56 5.35 -0.86
C TRP A 236 -0.08 4.19 -1.74
N ASP A 237 0.88 4.42 -2.61
CA ASP A 237 1.57 3.38 -3.39
C ASP A 237 2.31 2.38 -2.49
N MET A 238 2.86 2.85 -1.37
CA MET A 238 3.84 2.11 -0.57
C MET A 238 3.27 1.51 0.72
N ALA A 239 2.28 2.13 1.36
CA ALA A 239 1.98 1.84 2.76
C ALA A 239 1.58 0.39 3.04
N ALA A 240 0.59 -0.13 2.30
CA ALA A 240 0.16 -1.51 2.44
C ALA A 240 1.27 -2.49 2.02
N GLY A 241 1.88 -2.25 0.85
CA GLY A 241 2.88 -3.13 0.27
C GLY A 241 4.19 -3.20 1.07
N ALA A 242 4.62 -2.09 1.67
CA ALA A 242 5.80 -2.06 2.53
C ALA A 242 5.60 -2.91 3.79
N LEU A 243 4.44 -2.80 4.45
CA LEU A 243 4.12 -3.66 5.58
C LEU A 243 4.06 -5.13 5.14
N ALA A 244 3.42 -5.42 4.01
CA ALA A 244 3.32 -6.78 3.48
C ALA A 244 4.69 -7.41 3.24
N VAL A 245 5.65 -6.66 2.68
CA VAL A 245 7.03 -7.12 2.49
C VAL A 245 7.72 -7.40 3.83
N MET A 246 7.59 -6.50 4.82
CA MET A 246 8.19 -6.70 6.14
C MET A 246 7.61 -7.92 6.87
N GLU A 247 6.28 -8.06 6.88
CA GLU A 247 5.57 -9.17 7.54
C GLU A 247 5.74 -10.50 6.81
N ALA A 248 6.06 -10.49 5.50
CA ALA A 248 6.48 -11.66 4.74
C ALA A 248 7.97 -12.04 4.95
N GLY A 249 8.66 -11.35 5.86
CA GLY A 249 10.06 -11.63 6.22
C GLY A 249 11.11 -10.90 5.35
N GLY A 250 10.68 -9.90 4.58
CA GLY A 250 11.54 -9.05 3.77
C GLY A 250 12.07 -7.82 4.50
N THR A 251 12.79 -6.98 3.76
CA THR A 251 13.29 -5.69 4.26
C THR A 251 12.92 -4.60 3.27
N VAL A 252 12.42 -3.48 3.78
CA VAL A 252 12.20 -2.27 2.98
C VAL A 252 13.34 -1.30 3.28
N MET A 253 13.92 -0.73 2.22
CA MET A 253 15.00 0.23 2.34
C MET A 253 14.65 1.52 1.61
N THR A 254 15.06 2.65 2.17
CA THR A 254 14.90 3.97 1.56
C THR A 254 16.26 4.62 1.32
N ARG A 255 16.27 5.56 0.38
CA ARG A 255 17.45 6.38 0.09
C ARG A 255 17.03 7.80 -0.21
N SER A 256 17.44 8.73 0.65
CA SER A 256 17.31 10.16 0.37
C SER A 256 18.35 10.63 -0.66
N PRO A 257 18.02 11.58 -1.55
CA PRO A 257 19.00 12.21 -2.44
C PRO A 257 20.17 12.86 -1.69
N LYS A 258 19.97 13.27 -0.43
CA LYS A 258 20.97 13.93 0.41
C LYS A 258 21.89 12.96 1.16
N GLU A 259 21.55 11.68 1.19
CA GLU A 259 22.25 10.67 1.97
C GLU A 259 23.06 9.71 1.08
N LYS A 260 24.15 9.17 1.64
CA LYS A 260 24.97 8.17 0.97
C LYS A 260 24.54 6.78 1.40
N GLY A 261 23.81 6.09 0.52
CA GLY A 261 23.45 4.69 0.70
C GLY A 261 21.96 4.46 0.91
N TRP A 262 21.61 3.21 1.18
CA TRP A 262 20.26 2.78 1.51
C TRP A 262 20.19 2.51 3.02
N HIS A 263 19.06 2.87 3.62
CA HIS A 263 18.79 2.68 5.04
C HIS A 263 17.57 1.78 5.20
N VAL A 264 17.59 0.90 6.20
CA VAL A 264 16.39 0.12 6.55
C VAL A 264 15.30 1.09 6.99
N MET A 265 14.10 0.92 6.44
CA MET A 265 12.95 1.73 6.75
C MET A 265 12.20 1.13 7.92
N ASP A 266 12.25 1.78 9.08
CA ASP A 266 11.47 1.36 10.24
C ASP A 266 10.02 1.86 10.17
N ASN A 267 9.81 3.07 9.65
CA ASN A 267 8.49 3.70 9.49
C ASN A 267 8.50 4.57 8.23
N LEU A 268 7.33 4.78 7.62
CA LEU A 268 7.18 5.73 6.49
C LEU A 268 7.38 7.16 6.95
N VAL A 269 6.83 7.49 8.13
CA VAL A 269 6.89 8.83 8.73
C VAL A 269 7.36 8.71 10.18
N PRO A 270 7.98 9.76 10.74
CA PRO A 270 8.34 9.78 12.16
C PRO A 270 7.11 9.55 13.04
N THR A 271 7.27 8.78 14.11
CA THR A 271 6.17 8.54 15.06
C THR A 271 5.89 9.76 15.92
N TRP A 272 4.63 10.02 16.24
CA TRP A 272 4.22 11.16 17.07
C TRP A 272 3.53 10.75 18.37
N GLN A 273 3.55 11.65 19.36
CA GLN A 273 2.78 11.54 20.60
C GLN A 273 2.00 12.83 20.89
N GLU A 274 2.60 14.01 20.65
CA GLU A 274 1.99 15.31 20.98
C GLU A 274 1.87 16.27 19.78
N LYS A 275 2.51 15.96 18.65
CA LYS A 275 2.51 16.79 17.43
C LYS A 275 2.32 15.92 16.18
N PRO A 276 1.10 15.48 15.89
CA PRO A 276 0.82 14.81 14.62
C PRO A 276 1.11 15.75 13.45
N PRO A 277 1.62 15.21 12.32
CA PRO A 277 1.71 15.97 11.09
C PRO A 277 0.30 16.28 10.56
N THR A 278 0.19 17.31 9.73
CA THR A 278 -1.08 17.60 9.03
C THR A 278 -1.28 16.63 7.87
N LEU A 279 -2.53 16.45 7.42
CA LEU A 279 -2.82 15.65 6.23
C LEU A 279 -2.12 16.19 4.97
N LYS A 280 -1.93 17.51 4.88
CA LYS A 280 -1.16 18.17 3.82
C LYS A 280 0.32 17.83 3.86
N GLU A 281 0.93 17.75 5.05
CA GLU A 281 2.32 17.30 5.19
C GLU A 281 2.46 15.84 4.77
N LEU A 282 1.53 14.98 5.17
CA LEU A 282 1.52 13.56 4.82
C LEU A 282 1.30 13.32 3.31
N ARG A 283 0.45 14.11 2.66
CA ARG A 283 0.24 14.07 1.19
C ARG A 283 1.50 14.43 0.40
N ARG A 284 2.44 15.16 1.00
CA ARG A 284 3.71 15.56 0.37
C ARG A 284 4.87 14.59 0.58
N TRP A 285 4.64 13.51 1.32
CA TRP A 285 5.60 12.41 1.46
C TRP A 285 6.08 11.93 0.09
#